data_AF-S3X7V1-F1
#
_entry.id   AF-S3X7V1-F1
#
_cell.length_a   1.000
_cell.length_b   1.000
_cell.length_c   1.000
_cell.angle_alpha   90.00
_cell.angle_beta   90.00
_cell.angle_gamma   90.00
#
_symmetry.space_group_name_H-M   'P 1'
#
loop_
_entity.id
_entity.type
_entity.pdbx_description
1 polymer ?
#
loop_
_entity_poly.entity_id
_entity_poly.type
_entity_poly.pdbx_seq_one_letter_code
_entity_poly.pdbx_strand_id
1 'polypeptide(L)'
;MNKVMSPLVALLMVLGALGFVELGSPARAQADYSPGTPMDSAWRQYGGLNGPGRSVGGYVCGLRGGWCYQGFENGFLYQAPNGHTSWVKSPVYEQWAQRDLEHGWLGFPLGMFREQDRGWHYQDFEGGELLQKPDGAWVESKGGIRSAWAAEGYQTGPVGYPVDNEVPLPEGGAYQLYENGRITWDPDIGAYTLYGPILMSWLNWGADASWLGLPISANQEQYRGWRFQDFEQGALLLSPNGQVYESYGPIREAWAASGWAPGPLGYPVSGIAWLDEEAEASYQLYENGRIMSYEQDDVGTHAMYGPILAEWSARNYEHGILGYPTSEVNWQYRGWRYQDFMGGALLLSPNGQVYESIGDSRMAWERSGWGNGPLGYPTSNVIELSDAASYQLYETGRIMTNPAGDTFFMYGKLLDAWVAQDYERGSLGYPTSDVTCDASGCTQDFEGGTLVADPAGNVTKRP
;
A
#
# COMPACT_ATOMS: atom_id res chain seq x y z
N MET A 1 -18.53 32.24 -45.98
CA MET A 1 -19.80 31.73 -46.55
C MET A 1 -20.76 31.54 -45.39
N ASN A 2 -21.74 32.44 -45.29
CA ASN A 2 -22.74 32.53 -44.22
C ASN A 2 -23.90 31.56 -44.44
N LYS A 3 -24.32 30.86 -43.37
CA LYS A 3 -25.72 30.45 -43.08
C LYS A 3 -25.81 30.35 -41.54
N VAL A 4 -26.08 31.45 -40.83
CA VAL A 4 -27.40 31.94 -40.37
C VAL A 4 -28.10 30.99 -39.38
N MET A 5 -28.06 31.41 -38.11
CA MET A 5 -28.88 30.99 -36.96
C MET A 5 -30.38 31.14 -37.20
N SER A 6 -31.19 30.33 -36.49
CA SER A 6 -32.62 30.60 -36.27
C SER A 6 -32.97 30.32 -34.78
N PRO A 7 -33.61 31.26 -34.05
CA PRO A 7 -34.01 31.04 -32.66
C PRO A 7 -35.54 31.13 -32.42
N LEU A 8 -35.93 30.84 -31.17
CA LEU A 8 -37.21 31.12 -30.46
C LEU A 8 -38.48 30.30 -30.76
N VAL A 9 -39.00 29.63 -29.73
CA VAL A 9 -40.45 29.52 -29.46
C VAL A 9 -40.74 30.26 -28.16
N ALA A 10 -41.59 31.27 -28.25
CA ALA A 10 -41.94 32.21 -27.20
C ALA A 10 -43.20 31.81 -26.43
N LEU A 11 -43.17 32.12 -25.14
CA LEU A 11 -44.23 32.14 -24.14
C LEU A 11 -45.41 33.05 -24.55
N LEU A 12 -46.65 32.63 -24.32
CA LEU A 12 -47.83 33.50 -24.46
C LEU A 12 -48.79 33.30 -23.27
N MET A 13 -48.77 34.28 -22.35
CA MET A 13 -49.87 34.57 -21.41
C MET A 13 -50.74 35.68 -22.01
N VAL A 14 -52.06 35.55 -21.95
CA VAL A 14 -53.00 36.64 -22.24
C VAL A 14 -53.97 36.79 -21.06
N LEU A 15 -53.95 37.98 -20.45
CA LEU A 15 -54.99 38.52 -19.59
C LEU A 15 -56.08 39.19 -20.47
N GLY A 16 -57.35 39.01 -20.11
CA GLY A 16 -58.47 39.77 -20.66
C GLY A 16 -59.66 39.76 -19.70
N ALA A 17 -60.11 40.95 -19.29
CA ALA A 17 -61.18 41.17 -18.32
C ALA A 17 -62.47 41.72 -18.97
N LEU A 18 -63.59 41.36 -18.35
CA LEU A 18 -64.92 42.01 -18.28
C LEU A 18 -65.92 41.89 -19.44
N GLY A 19 -67.02 41.19 -19.14
CA GLY A 19 -68.32 41.27 -19.80
C GLY A 19 -69.34 40.40 -19.07
N PHE A 20 -70.14 40.98 -18.16
CA PHE A 20 -71.27 40.32 -17.51
C PHE A 20 -72.51 40.38 -18.41
N VAL A 21 -73.07 39.21 -18.75
CA VAL A 21 -74.49 39.01 -19.10
C VAL A 21 -74.90 37.68 -18.46
N GLU A 22 -75.81 37.72 -17.49
CA GLU A 22 -76.48 36.54 -16.93
C GLU A 22 -77.69 36.19 -17.79
N LEU A 23 -77.86 34.91 -18.14
CA LEU A 23 -79.15 34.23 -18.36
C LEU A 23 -78.93 32.72 -18.57
N GLY A 24 -79.46 31.90 -17.65
CA GLY A 24 -79.80 30.48 -17.86
C GLY A 24 -78.69 29.44 -17.61
N SER A 25 -78.87 28.62 -16.57
CA SER A 25 -77.99 27.48 -16.20
C SER A 25 -77.88 26.41 -17.30
N PRO A 26 -76.79 25.62 -17.31
CA PRO A 26 -76.88 24.33 -16.63
C PRO A 26 -75.68 24.05 -15.71
N ALA A 27 -75.85 23.03 -14.89
CA ALA A 27 -74.88 22.38 -14.02
C ALA A 27 -73.41 22.76 -14.29
N ARG A 28 -72.80 23.34 -13.26
CA ARG A 28 -71.35 23.49 -13.10
C ARG A 28 -70.72 22.13 -13.42
N ALA A 29 -70.17 21.98 -14.63
CA ALA A 29 -69.28 20.88 -14.95
C ALA A 29 -68.15 20.95 -13.92
N GLN A 30 -68.08 19.95 -13.03
CA GLN A 30 -66.82 19.59 -12.39
C GLN A 30 -65.89 19.25 -13.55
N ALA A 31 -65.15 20.23 -14.04
CA ALA A 31 -64.10 19.98 -15.02
C ALA A 31 -63.13 18.98 -14.38
N ASP A 32 -63.01 17.81 -15.00
CA ASP A 32 -62.19 16.70 -14.54
C ASP A 32 -60.75 17.17 -14.31
N TYR A 33 -60.35 17.23 -13.03
CA TYR A 33 -58.96 17.48 -12.64
C TYR A 33 -58.04 16.30 -12.96
N SER A 34 -58.62 15.15 -13.34
CA SER A 34 -57.93 13.93 -13.77
C SER A 34 -57.52 14.07 -15.24
N PRO A 35 -56.32 13.62 -15.64
CA PRO A 35 -55.88 13.70 -17.03
C PRO A 35 -56.82 12.98 -18.02
N GLY A 36 -57.63 12.02 -17.57
CA GLY A 36 -58.49 11.18 -18.41
C GLY A 36 -57.71 10.24 -19.33
N THR A 37 -56.43 10.01 -19.03
CA THR A 37 -55.49 9.24 -19.86
C THR A 37 -55.03 7.97 -19.13
N PRO A 38 -54.25 7.09 -19.77
CA PRO A 38 -53.58 5.98 -19.08
C PRO A 38 -52.67 6.41 -17.91
N MET A 39 -52.38 7.71 -17.77
CA MET A 39 -51.54 8.27 -16.71
C MET A 39 -52.33 8.66 -15.45
N ASP A 40 -53.66 8.52 -15.43
CA ASP A 40 -54.53 8.90 -14.31
C ASP A 40 -54.15 8.21 -12.99
N SER A 41 -53.78 6.93 -13.05
CA SER A 41 -53.37 6.17 -11.87
C SER A 41 -52.10 6.74 -11.25
N ALA A 42 -51.07 7.00 -12.07
CA ALA A 42 -49.81 7.60 -11.65
C ALA A 42 -50.00 9.03 -11.15
N TRP A 43 -50.84 9.81 -11.82
CA TRP A 43 -51.18 11.17 -11.40
C TRP A 43 -51.76 11.18 -9.98
N ARG A 44 -52.70 10.27 -9.68
CA ARG A 44 -53.25 10.11 -8.32
C ARG A 44 -52.21 9.60 -7.33
N GLN A 45 -51.38 8.64 -7.73
CA GLN A 45 -50.29 8.08 -6.91
C GLN A 45 -49.32 9.16 -6.44
N TYR A 46 -48.98 10.12 -7.32
CA TYR A 46 -48.06 11.20 -7.00
C TYR A 46 -48.74 12.44 -6.38
N GLY A 47 -50.00 12.34 -5.93
CA GLY A 47 -50.68 13.40 -5.18
C GLY A 47 -51.54 14.35 -6.01
N GLY A 48 -51.72 14.05 -7.30
CA GLY A 48 -52.62 14.76 -8.21
C GLY A 48 -52.34 16.26 -8.27
N LEU A 49 -53.33 17.07 -7.87
CA LEU A 49 -53.21 18.54 -7.86
C LEU A 49 -52.10 19.05 -6.93
N ASN A 50 -51.80 18.34 -5.85
CA ASN A 50 -50.71 18.70 -4.93
C ASN A 50 -49.35 18.12 -5.36
N GLY A 51 -49.35 17.30 -6.41
CA GLY A 51 -48.18 16.65 -6.98
C GLY A 51 -47.90 17.17 -8.40
N PRO A 52 -48.10 16.35 -9.45
CA PRO A 52 -47.90 16.79 -10.82
C PRO A 52 -48.69 18.03 -11.23
N GLY A 53 -49.84 18.31 -10.60
CA GLY A 53 -50.71 19.45 -10.96
C GLY A 53 -51.65 19.13 -12.11
N ARG A 54 -52.26 20.12 -12.74
CA ARG A 54 -53.18 19.90 -13.87
C ARG A 54 -52.42 19.42 -15.11
N SER A 55 -53.09 18.64 -15.95
CA SER A 55 -52.52 18.28 -17.25
C SER A 55 -52.42 19.50 -18.16
N VAL A 56 -51.28 19.70 -18.78
CA VAL A 56 -51.00 20.81 -19.71
C VAL A 56 -50.66 20.34 -21.13
N GLY A 57 -50.64 19.03 -21.35
CA GLY A 57 -50.31 18.42 -22.63
C GLY A 57 -50.97 17.06 -22.84
N GLY A 58 -51.00 16.61 -24.09
CA GLY A 58 -51.52 15.30 -24.45
C GLY A 58 -50.62 14.16 -23.98
N TYR A 59 -51.20 12.95 -23.93
CA TYR A 59 -50.45 11.71 -23.72
C TYR A 59 -49.74 11.33 -25.03
N VAL A 60 -48.41 11.26 -24.99
CA VAL A 60 -47.55 10.97 -26.13
C VAL A 60 -46.89 9.61 -25.93
N CYS A 61 -46.98 8.74 -26.94
CA CYS A 61 -46.41 7.40 -26.93
C CYS A 61 -45.53 7.14 -28.14
N GLY A 62 -44.72 6.09 -28.05
CA GLY A 62 -43.80 5.68 -29.11
C GLY A 62 -42.39 6.24 -28.93
N LEU A 63 -42.04 6.65 -27.71
CA LEU A 63 -40.65 6.94 -27.36
C LEU A 63 -39.80 5.66 -27.47
N ARG A 64 -38.48 5.82 -27.46
CA ARG A 64 -37.52 4.71 -27.49
C ARG A 64 -37.91 3.64 -26.48
N GLY A 65 -37.90 2.38 -26.89
CA GLY A 65 -38.24 1.26 -26.01
C GLY A 65 -39.73 1.12 -25.67
N GLY A 66 -40.64 1.91 -26.27
CA GLY A 66 -42.08 1.83 -26.03
C GLY A 66 -42.58 2.69 -24.88
N TRP A 67 -41.76 3.64 -24.42
CA TRP A 67 -42.15 4.58 -23.37
C TRP A 67 -43.19 5.59 -23.85
N CYS A 68 -43.94 6.12 -22.90
CA CYS A 68 -44.91 7.20 -23.09
C CYS A 68 -44.72 8.29 -22.03
N TYR A 69 -45.14 9.53 -22.32
CA TYR A 69 -45.13 10.61 -21.34
C TYR A 69 -46.36 11.51 -21.46
N GLN A 70 -46.62 12.28 -20.40
CA GLN A 70 -47.61 13.36 -20.39
C GLN A 70 -47.12 14.53 -19.53
N GLY A 71 -47.32 15.76 -20.02
CA GLY A 71 -46.96 16.99 -19.33
C GLY A 71 -48.03 17.47 -18.35
N PHE A 72 -47.57 17.99 -17.22
CA PHE A 72 -48.36 18.59 -16.13
C PHE A 72 -47.73 19.90 -15.66
N GLU A 73 -48.49 20.71 -14.91
CA GLU A 73 -48.02 22.02 -14.39
C GLU A 73 -46.68 21.93 -13.64
N ASN A 74 -46.47 20.87 -12.87
CA ASN A 74 -45.27 20.68 -12.03
C ASN A 74 -44.32 19.59 -12.55
N GLY A 75 -44.37 19.29 -13.85
CA GLY A 75 -43.41 18.40 -14.50
C GLY A 75 -44.06 17.35 -15.40
N PHE A 76 -43.38 16.23 -15.61
CA PHE A 76 -43.77 15.21 -16.58
C PHE A 76 -43.94 13.85 -15.89
N LEU A 77 -45.00 13.14 -16.24
CA LEU A 77 -45.13 11.73 -15.91
C LEU A 77 -44.65 10.91 -17.11
N TYR A 78 -43.75 9.97 -16.86
CA TYR A 78 -43.28 8.97 -17.82
C TYR A 78 -43.84 7.61 -17.43
N GLN A 79 -44.12 6.78 -18.43
CA GLN A 79 -44.59 5.40 -18.28
C GLN A 79 -43.73 4.47 -19.12
N ALA A 80 -43.14 3.49 -18.45
CA ALA A 80 -42.41 2.39 -19.05
C ALA A 80 -43.38 1.35 -19.65
N PRO A 81 -42.91 0.53 -20.60
CA PRO A 81 -43.73 -0.54 -21.20
C PRO A 81 -44.26 -1.57 -20.22
N ASN A 82 -43.54 -1.78 -19.11
CA ASN A 82 -43.94 -2.68 -18.03
C ASN A 82 -44.99 -2.04 -17.08
N GLY A 83 -45.42 -0.81 -17.35
CA GLY A 83 -46.37 -0.06 -16.55
C GLY A 83 -45.76 0.71 -15.38
N HIS A 84 -44.45 0.62 -15.14
CA HIS A 84 -43.78 1.49 -14.17
C HIS A 84 -43.93 2.95 -14.58
N THR A 85 -44.19 3.83 -13.62
CA THR A 85 -44.36 5.25 -13.87
C THR A 85 -43.40 6.06 -13.02
N SER A 86 -42.96 7.19 -13.56
CA SER A 86 -41.96 8.06 -12.94
C SER A 86 -42.41 9.51 -13.08
N TRP A 87 -42.30 10.28 -12.01
CA TRP A 87 -42.58 11.72 -12.03
C TRP A 87 -41.29 12.53 -12.03
N VAL A 88 -41.03 13.22 -13.13
CA VAL A 88 -39.90 14.15 -13.27
C VAL A 88 -40.41 15.56 -13.03
N LYS A 89 -40.05 16.15 -11.87
CA LYS A 89 -40.41 17.54 -11.54
C LYS A 89 -39.68 18.52 -12.46
N SER A 90 -40.24 19.72 -12.68
CA SER A 90 -39.64 20.72 -13.56
C SER A 90 -38.16 21.02 -13.28
N PRO A 91 -37.70 21.21 -12.03
CA PRO A 91 -36.26 21.44 -11.76
C PRO A 91 -35.36 20.26 -12.19
N VAL A 92 -35.84 19.02 -12.06
CA VAL A 92 -35.09 17.85 -12.54
C VAL A 92 -35.14 17.79 -14.07
N TYR A 93 -36.31 18.03 -14.65
CA TYR A 93 -36.50 18.02 -16.09
C TYR A 93 -35.56 19.04 -16.78
N GLU A 94 -35.38 20.22 -16.20
CA GLU A 94 -34.45 21.24 -16.70
C GLU A 94 -33.00 20.75 -16.73
N GLN A 95 -32.57 19.99 -15.71
CA GLN A 95 -31.23 19.38 -15.65
C GLN A 95 -31.09 18.21 -16.62
N TRP A 96 -32.11 17.38 -16.72
CA TRP A 96 -32.14 16.25 -17.65
C TRP A 96 -32.18 16.73 -19.12
N ALA A 97 -32.88 17.83 -19.40
CA ALA A 97 -32.94 18.45 -20.73
C ALA A 97 -31.58 18.97 -21.21
N GLN A 98 -30.75 19.50 -20.30
CA GLN A 98 -29.38 19.88 -20.61
C GLN A 98 -28.50 18.68 -20.99
N ARG A 99 -28.95 17.46 -20.70
CA ARG A 99 -28.26 16.19 -20.96
C ARG A 99 -28.97 15.37 -22.04
N ASP A 100 -29.69 16.04 -22.95
CA ASP A 100 -30.37 15.43 -24.10
C ASP A 100 -31.48 14.43 -23.73
N LEU A 101 -32.13 14.63 -22.58
CA LEU A 101 -33.30 13.86 -22.12
C LEU A 101 -33.08 12.33 -22.25
N GLU A 102 -34.08 11.61 -22.76
CA GLU A 102 -34.04 10.15 -22.97
C GLU A 102 -33.06 9.70 -24.06
N HIS A 103 -32.53 10.64 -24.85
CA HIS A 103 -31.53 10.37 -25.88
C HIS A 103 -30.10 10.42 -25.34
N GLY A 104 -29.90 11.13 -24.24
CA GLY A 104 -28.61 11.22 -23.57
C GLY A 104 -28.27 10.03 -22.67
N TRP A 105 -27.15 10.17 -21.96
CA TRP A 105 -26.57 9.08 -21.16
C TRP A 105 -27.40 8.70 -19.94
N LEU A 106 -28.24 9.59 -19.42
CA LEU A 106 -29.14 9.29 -18.30
C LEU A 106 -30.23 8.29 -18.70
N GLY A 107 -30.71 8.32 -19.94
CA GLY A 107 -31.86 7.50 -20.37
C GLY A 107 -33.16 7.90 -19.67
N PHE A 108 -34.09 6.96 -19.53
CA PHE A 108 -35.40 7.22 -18.92
C PHE A 108 -35.34 7.29 -17.38
N PRO A 109 -36.26 8.03 -16.74
CA PRO A 109 -36.37 8.07 -15.28
C PRO A 109 -36.86 6.72 -14.72
N LEU A 110 -36.37 6.35 -13.55
CA LEU A 110 -36.71 5.08 -12.85
C LEU A 110 -37.47 5.28 -11.54
N GLY A 111 -37.79 6.52 -11.19
CA GLY A 111 -38.46 6.85 -9.93
C GLY A 111 -38.96 8.28 -9.91
N MET A 112 -39.43 8.74 -8.75
CA MET A 112 -39.77 10.15 -8.53
C MET A 112 -38.60 10.90 -7.90
N PHE A 113 -38.63 12.23 -7.98
CA PHE A 113 -37.73 13.08 -7.20
C PHE A 113 -38.01 12.94 -5.70
N ARG A 114 -37.07 12.36 -4.96
CA ARG A 114 -37.20 12.00 -3.55
C ARG A 114 -36.29 12.85 -2.69
N GLU A 115 -36.79 13.26 -1.53
CA GLU A 115 -35.96 13.75 -0.46
C GLU A 115 -35.19 12.59 0.17
N GLN A 116 -33.95 12.87 0.53
CA GLN A 116 -33.01 12.03 1.24
C GLN A 116 -32.55 12.79 2.50
N ASP A 117 -31.76 12.16 3.36
CA ASP A 117 -31.29 12.80 4.59
C ASP A 117 -30.48 14.09 4.33
N ARG A 118 -30.42 14.96 5.34
CA ARG A 118 -29.66 16.22 5.33
C ARG A 118 -30.10 17.23 4.26
N GLY A 119 -31.32 17.10 3.74
CA GLY A 119 -31.91 18.02 2.75
C GLY A 119 -31.49 17.74 1.30
N TRP A 120 -30.77 16.64 1.07
CA TRP A 120 -30.46 16.17 -0.26
C TRP A 120 -31.70 15.61 -0.94
N HIS A 121 -31.75 15.74 -2.25
CA HIS A 121 -32.80 15.13 -3.05
C HIS A 121 -32.19 14.42 -4.24
N TYR A 122 -32.87 13.43 -4.79
CA TYR A 122 -32.37 12.72 -5.95
C TYR A 122 -33.47 12.19 -6.86
N GLN A 123 -33.09 11.92 -8.10
CA GLN A 123 -33.90 11.15 -9.05
C GLN A 123 -33.01 10.17 -9.80
N ASP A 124 -33.41 8.89 -9.74
CA ASP A 124 -32.79 7.80 -10.49
C ASP A 124 -33.22 7.81 -11.96
N PHE A 125 -32.27 7.49 -12.82
CA PHE A 125 -32.41 7.25 -14.24
C PHE A 125 -31.70 5.95 -14.62
N GLU A 126 -31.98 5.42 -15.81
CA GLU A 126 -31.37 4.18 -16.32
C GLU A 126 -29.84 4.20 -16.29
N GLY A 127 -29.22 5.34 -16.63
CA GLY A 127 -27.77 5.50 -16.72
C GLY A 127 -27.09 6.09 -15.48
N GLY A 128 -27.85 6.51 -14.47
CA GLY A 128 -27.29 7.16 -13.28
C GLY A 128 -28.32 7.98 -12.52
N GLU A 129 -27.85 9.02 -11.85
CA GLU A 129 -28.66 9.77 -10.89
C GLU A 129 -28.33 11.26 -10.95
N LEU A 130 -29.37 12.08 -10.78
CA LEU A 130 -29.23 13.51 -10.54
C LEU A 130 -29.54 13.78 -9.07
N LEU A 131 -28.56 14.32 -8.35
CA LEU A 131 -28.68 14.70 -6.95
C LEU A 131 -28.74 16.22 -6.84
N GLN A 132 -29.66 16.72 -6.03
CA GLN A 132 -29.74 18.12 -5.64
C GLN A 132 -29.23 18.30 -4.21
N LYS A 133 -28.22 19.15 -4.07
CA LYS A 133 -27.67 19.60 -2.79
C LYS A 133 -28.71 20.41 -2.00
N PRO A 134 -28.56 20.53 -0.68
CA PRO A 134 -29.43 21.39 0.14
C PRO A 134 -29.41 22.88 -0.26
N ASP A 135 -28.33 23.34 -0.89
CA ASP A 135 -28.21 24.71 -1.42
C ASP A 135 -28.85 24.88 -2.81
N GLY A 136 -29.40 23.81 -3.39
CA GLY A 136 -30.05 23.78 -4.69
C GLY A 136 -29.14 23.44 -5.86
N ALA A 137 -27.82 23.35 -5.68
CA ALA A 137 -26.89 22.94 -6.74
C ALA A 137 -27.07 21.46 -7.11
N TRP A 138 -26.67 21.10 -8.34
CA TRP A 138 -26.85 19.75 -8.88
C TRP A 138 -25.52 19.01 -9.04
N VAL A 139 -25.54 17.71 -8.76
CA VAL A 139 -24.42 16.79 -8.95
C VAL A 139 -24.91 15.53 -9.66
N GLU A 140 -24.12 15.06 -10.62
CA GLU A 140 -24.33 13.81 -11.33
C GLU A 140 -23.63 12.65 -10.60
N SER A 141 -24.24 11.47 -10.59
CA SER A 141 -23.57 10.23 -10.22
C SER A 141 -23.84 9.16 -11.25
N LYS A 142 -22.79 8.53 -11.81
CA LYS A 142 -22.93 7.57 -12.91
C LYS A 142 -21.83 6.51 -12.94
N GLY A 143 -21.99 5.54 -13.83
CA GLY A 143 -20.94 4.61 -14.24
C GLY A 143 -20.26 3.84 -13.11
N GLY A 144 -18.95 3.58 -13.29
CA GLY A 144 -18.12 2.82 -12.37
C GLY A 144 -17.98 3.49 -11.00
N ILE A 145 -17.87 4.82 -10.96
CA ILE A 145 -17.78 5.60 -9.72
C ILE A 145 -19.04 5.42 -8.87
N ARG A 146 -20.23 5.60 -9.46
CA ARG A 146 -21.50 5.34 -8.76
C ARG A 146 -21.62 3.90 -8.29
N SER A 147 -21.13 2.94 -9.07
CA SER A 147 -21.19 1.52 -8.73
C SER A 147 -20.32 1.21 -7.50
N ALA A 148 -19.12 1.80 -7.40
CA ALA A 148 -18.27 1.70 -6.21
C ALA A 148 -18.90 2.40 -5.00
N TRP A 149 -19.44 3.61 -5.19
CA TRP A 149 -20.15 4.32 -4.13
C TRP A 149 -21.35 3.51 -3.59
N ALA A 150 -22.11 2.88 -4.49
CA ALA A 150 -23.23 2.01 -4.15
C ALA A 150 -22.78 0.78 -3.34
N ALA A 151 -21.68 0.14 -3.75
CA ALA A 151 -21.12 -1.02 -3.07
C ALA A 151 -20.69 -0.70 -1.63
N GLU A 152 -20.32 0.55 -1.36
CA GLU A 152 -19.93 1.03 -0.03
C GLU A 152 -21.08 1.67 0.76
N GLY A 153 -22.33 1.54 0.30
CA GLY A 153 -23.51 2.03 1.03
C GLY A 153 -23.88 3.48 0.75
N TYR A 154 -23.50 4.02 -0.42
CA TYR A 154 -23.81 5.37 -0.85
C TYR A 154 -23.42 6.43 0.20
N GLN A 155 -24.30 7.40 0.48
CA GLN A 155 -24.08 8.48 1.44
C GLN A 155 -23.90 8.01 2.88
N THR A 156 -24.31 6.77 3.19
CA THR A 156 -24.11 6.17 4.53
C THR A 156 -22.74 5.50 4.66
N GLY A 157 -22.03 5.36 3.54
CA GLY A 157 -20.68 4.83 3.45
C GLY A 157 -19.61 5.82 3.93
N PRO A 158 -18.32 5.46 3.76
CA PRO A 158 -17.20 6.19 4.33
C PRO A 158 -17.01 7.60 3.74
N VAL A 159 -17.46 7.83 2.50
CA VAL A 159 -17.21 9.10 1.78
C VAL A 159 -18.36 10.09 1.80
N GLY A 160 -19.58 9.70 2.16
CA GLY A 160 -20.74 10.59 2.18
C GLY A 160 -21.28 10.92 0.78
N TYR A 161 -21.86 12.11 0.62
CA TYR A 161 -22.42 12.56 -0.66
C TYR A 161 -21.35 13.04 -1.65
N PRO A 162 -21.61 12.97 -2.97
CA PRO A 162 -20.73 13.58 -3.97
C PRO A 162 -20.80 15.10 -3.87
N VAL A 163 -19.65 15.76 -3.95
CA VAL A 163 -19.52 17.22 -3.82
C VAL A 163 -19.50 17.92 -5.17
N ASP A 164 -18.98 17.28 -6.20
CA ASP A 164 -18.92 17.81 -7.57
C ASP A 164 -19.13 16.70 -8.59
N ASN A 165 -19.29 17.05 -9.86
CA ASN A 165 -19.34 16.10 -10.97
C ASN A 165 -17.99 15.40 -11.17
N GLU A 166 -17.99 14.31 -11.92
CA GLU A 166 -16.77 13.60 -12.31
C GLU A 166 -15.81 14.51 -13.10
N VAL A 167 -14.54 14.47 -12.73
CA VAL A 167 -13.44 15.16 -13.39
C VAL A 167 -12.62 14.13 -14.18
N PRO A 168 -12.44 14.30 -15.49
CA PRO A 168 -11.65 13.38 -16.31
C PRO A 168 -10.17 13.45 -15.93
N LEU A 169 -9.50 12.31 -15.94
CA LEU A 169 -8.05 12.20 -15.72
C LEU A 169 -7.29 12.30 -17.07
N PRO A 170 -6.05 12.83 -17.08
CA PRO A 170 -5.29 13.03 -18.33
C PRO A 170 -5.04 11.75 -19.14
N GLU A 171 -4.80 10.63 -18.46
CA GLU A 171 -4.45 9.35 -19.10
C GLU A 171 -5.67 8.45 -19.38
N GLY A 172 -6.88 8.98 -19.16
CA GLY A 172 -8.11 8.19 -19.18
C GLY A 172 -8.63 7.94 -17.78
N GLY A 173 -9.91 7.55 -17.68
CA GLY A 173 -10.59 7.47 -16.40
C GLY A 173 -11.14 8.82 -15.90
N ALA A 174 -11.62 8.82 -14.67
CA ALA A 174 -12.18 9.98 -14.00
C ALA A 174 -12.10 9.83 -12.48
N TYR A 175 -12.23 10.92 -11.75
CA TYR A 175 -12.50 10.86 -10.31
C TYR A 175 -13.69 11.74 -9.95
N GLN A 176 -14.32 11.45 -8.82
CA GLN A 176 -15.33 12.29 -8.22
C GLN A 176 -14.99 12.56 -6.77
N LEU A 177 -15.19 13.80 -6.34
CA LEU A 177 -15.01 14.21 -4.96
C LEU A 177 -16.29 13.99 -4.17
N TYR A 178 -16.12 13.53 -2.94
CA TYR A 178 -17.17 13.26 -1.97
C TYR A 178 -16.86 14.01 -0.67
N GLU A 179 -17.84 14.15 0.21
CA GLU A 179 -17.72 14.94 1.46
C GLU A 179 -16.48 14.56 2.29
N ASN A 180 -16.17 13.26 2.37
CA ASN A 180 -15.07 12.72 3.17
C ASN A 180 -14.07 11.90 2.35
N GLY A 181 -14.13 11.97 1.02
CA GLY A 181 -13.26 11.14 0.20
C GLY A 181 -13.26 11.47 -1.30
N ARG A 182 -12.62 10.59 -2.05
CA ARG A 182 -12.55 10.61 -3.51
C ARG A 182 -12.74 9.18 -4.01
N ILE A 183 -13.56 9.00 -5.03
CA ILE A 183 -13.60 7.74 -5.78
C ILE A 183 -12.92 8.00 -7.12
N THR A 184 -11.92 7.19 -7.42
CA THR A 184 -11.15 7.27 -8.67
C THR A 184 -11.48 6.04 -9.50
N TRP A 185 -11.82 6.23 -10.77
CA TRP A 185 -12.12 5.17 -11.72
C TRP A 185 -11.17 5.24 -12.91
N ASP A 186 -10.69 4.07 -13.31
CA ASP A 186 -9.94 3.85 -14.53
C ASP A 186 -10.54 2.63 -15.27
N PRO A 187 -10.59 2.64 -16.62
CA PRO A 187 -11.19 1.55 -17.41
C PRO A 187 -10.52 0.18 -17.23
N ASP A 188 -9.23 0.14 -16.95
CA ASP A 188 -8.45 -1.10 -16.84
C ASP A 188 -8.35 -1.58 -15.38
N ILE A 189 -8.37 -0.65 -14.42
CA ILE A 189 -8.22 -0.92 -12.98
C ILE A 189 -9.58 -1.05 -12.27
N GLY A 190 -10.58 -0.26 -12.67
CA GLY A 190 -11.87 -0.14 -11.97
C GLY A 190 -11.95 1.09 -11.06
N ALA A 191 -12.96 1.12 -10.18
CA ALA A 191 -13.24 2.25 -9.29
C ALA A 191 -12.87 1.94 -7.84
N TYR A 192 -12.06 2.80 -7.22
CA TYR A 192 -11.61 2.64 -5.84
C TYR A 192 -11.76 3.92 -5.01
N THR A 193 -12.25 3.72 -3.80
CA THR A 193 -12.51 4.78 -2.83
C THR A 193 -11.27 5.06 -1.98
N LEU A 194 -10.94 6.34 -1.85
CA LEU A 194 -9.90 6.87 -0.97
C LEU A 194 -10.55 7.80 0.04
N TYR A 195 -10.18 7.67 1.31
CA TYR A 195 -10.67 8.53 2.39
C TYR A 195 -9.70 8.59 3.57
N GLY A 196 -9.94 9.54 4.48
CA GLY A 196 -9.16 9.68 5.70
C GLY A 196 -7.68 9.96 5.45
N PRO A 197 -6.78 9.54 6.38
CA PRO A 197 -5.35 9.84 6.28
C PRO A 197 -4.67 9.33 5.00
N ILE A 198 -5.07 8.16 4.48
CA ILE A 198 -4.51 7.62 3.22
C ILE A 198 -4.77 8.56 2.05
N LEU A 199 -6.02 9.05 1.91
CA LEU A 199 -6.34 10.05 0.89
C LEU A 199 -5.49 11.31 1.07
N MET A 200 -5.40 11.82 2.30
CA MET A 200 -4.66 13.06 2.57
C MET A 200 -3.17 12.94 2.20
N SER A 201 -2.52 11.83 2.53
CA SER A 201 -1.12 11.58 2.15
C SER A 201 -0.95 11.48 0.64
N TRP A 202 -1.81 10.72 -0.03
CA TRP A 202 -1.76 10.55 -1.49
C TRP A 202 -1.99 11.87 -2.24
N LEU A 203 -2.97 12.69 -1.80
CA LEU A 203 -3.19 14.03 -2.36
C LEU A 203 -1.98 14.94 -2.16
N ASN A 204 -1.32 14.88 -1.00
CA ASN A 204 -0.14 15.69 -0.70
C ASN A 204 1.06 15.34 -1.62
N TRP A 205 1.10 14.12 -2.16
CA TRP A 205 2.12 13.70 -3.12
C TRP A 205 1.77 13.96 -4.59
N GLY A 206 0.63 14.59 -4.87
CA GLY A 206 0.19 14.90 -6.24
C GLY A 206 -0.90 13.97 -6.78
N ALA A 207 -1.50 13.13 -5.93
CA ALA A 207 -2.62 12.26 -6.28
C ALA A 207 -2.29 11.33 -7.46
N ASP A 208 -3.15 11.32 -8.50
CA ASP A 208 -3.00 10.52 -9.71
C ASP A 208 -1.71 10.81 -10.49
N ALA A 209 -1.12 12.00 -10.35
CA ALA A 209 0.17 12.35 -10.95
C ALA A 209 1.38 12.02 -10.06
N SER A 210 1.16 11.45 -8.87
CA SER A 210 2.25 11.06 -7.97
C SER A 210 2.98 9.82 -8.48
N TRP A 211 4.21 9.61 -8.01
CA TRP A 211 5.01 8.42 -8.29
C TRP A 211 4.32 7.10 -7.88
N LEU A 212 3.36 7.17 -6.95
CA LEU A 212 2.64 6.01 -6.43
C LEU A 212 1.55 5.51 -7.40
N GLY A 213 1.04 6.39 -8.27
CA GLY A 213 -0.01 6.09 -9.24
C GLY A 213 -1.42 6.04 -8.65
N LEU A 214 -2.32 5.39 -9.38
CA LEU A 214 -3.73 5.20 -9.03
C LEU A 214 -3.92 4.12 -7.96
N PRO A 215 -4.99 4.20 -7.14
CA PRO A 215 -5.37 3.09 -6.28
C PRO A 215 -5.82 1.87 -7.10
N ILE A 216 -5.37 0.68 -6.72
CA ILE A 216 -5.72 -0.59 -7.39
C ILE A 216 -6.43 -1.57 -6.47
N SER A 217 -6.67 -1.19 -5.22
CA SER A 217 -7.44 -2.00 -4.28
C SER A 217 -8.34 -1.14 -3.40
N ALA A 218 -9.35 -1.77 -2.81
CA ALA A 218 -10.15 -1.16 -1.76
C ALA A 218 -9.28 -0.96 -0.52
N ASN A 219 -9.74 -0.10 0.40
CA ASN A 219 -9.08 0.03 1.68
C ASN A 219 -9.32 -1.23 2.54
N GLN A 220 -8.25 -1.89 2.95
CA GLN A 220 -8.30 -3.20 3.60
C GLN A 220 -7.90 -3.10 5.07
N GLU A 221 -8.74 -3.62 5.95
CA GLU A 221 -8.38 -3.81 7.36
C GLU A 221 -7.42 -4.98 7.54
N GLN A 222 -6.51 -4.82 8.48
CA GLN A 222 -5.50 -5.80 8.85
C GLN A 222 -5.47 -6.01 10.37
N TYR A 223 -4.75 -7.04 10.80
CA TYR A 223 -4.66 -7.37 12.22
C TYR A 223 -4.06 -6.21 13.03
N ARG A 224 -4.44 -6.13 14.32
CA ARG A 224 -4.05 -5.06 15.26
C ARG A 224 -4.50 -3.65 14.87
N GLY A 225 -5.53 -3.52 14.02
CA GLY A 225 -6.15 -2.23 13.68
C GLY A 225 -5.40 -1.43 12.62
N TRP A 226 -4.43 -2.05 11.96
CA TRP A 226 -3.78 -1.50 10.78
C TRP A 226 -4.73 -1.57 9.59
N ARG A 227 -4.53 -0.66 8.63
CA ARG A 227 -5.21 -0.67 7.35
C ARG A 227 -4.20 -0.43 6.25
N PHE A 228 -4.48 -0.87 5.04
CA PHE A 228 -3.66 -0.49 3.89
C PHE A 228 -4.50 -0.37 2.62
N GLN A 229 -3.91 0.26 1.62
CA GLN A 229 -4.45 0.32 0.27
C GLN A 229 -3.30 0.21 -0.71
N ASP A 230 -3.47 -0.63 -1.73
CA ASP A 230 -2.50 -0.78 -2.81
C ASP A 230 -2.76 0.27 -3.89
N PHE A 231 -1.67 0.67 -4.49
CA PHE A 231 -1.56 1.57 -5.63
C PHE A 231 -0.68 0.90 -6.67
N GLU A 232 -0.67 1.42 -7.89
CA GLU A 232 0.08 0.84 -9.01
C GLU A 232 1.55 0.55 -8.67
N GLN A 233 2.21 1.46 -7.95
CA GLN A 233 3.65 1.35 -7.64
C GLN A 233 3.97 1.07 -6.17
N GLY A 234 2.98 0.70 -5.35
CA GLY A 234 3.22 0.44 -3.94
C GLY A 234 1.96 0.38 -3.10
N ALA A 235 2.08 0.65 -1.81
CA ALA A 235 0.97 0.68 -0.89
C ALA A 235 1.14 1.80 0.14
N LEU A 236 0.02 2.28 0.66
CA LEU A 236 -0.01 3.12 1.86
C LEU A 236 -0.61 2.32 3.01
N LEU A 237 0.11 2.27 4.13
CA LEU A 237 -0.30 1.63 5.36
C LEU A 237 -0.69 2.68 6.39
N LEU A 238 -1.88 2.56 6.96
CA LEU A 238 -2.39 3.39 8.04
C LEU A 238 -2.30 2.63 9.36
N SER A 239 -1.52 3.16 10.28
CA SER A 239 -1.38 2.62 11.63
C SER A 239 -2.58 2.94 12.51
N PRO A 240 -2.77 2.20 13.62
CA PRO A 240 -3.85 2.45 14.58
C PRO A 240 -3.80 3.84 15.24
N ASN A 241 -2.64 4.48 15.27
CA ASN A 241 -2.45 5.84 15.81
C ASN A 241 -2.61 6.94 14.74
N GLY A 242 -3.00 6.58 13.50
CA GLY A 242 -3.32 7.53 12.44
C GLY A 242 -2.13 7.98 11.58
N GLN A 243 -0.96 7.35 11.72
CA GLN A 243 0.21 7.62 10.88
C GLN A 243 0.13 6.81 9.58
N VAL A 244 0.58 7.40 8.48
CA VAL A 244 0.64 6.75 7.17
C VAL A 244 2.09 6.49 6.81
N TYR A 245 2.38 5.26 6.40
CA TYR A 245 3.69 4.82 5.94
C TYR A 245 3.57 4.24 4.54
N GLU A 246 4.42 4.69 3.63
CA GLU A 246 4.58 4.12 2.31
C GLU A 246 5.34 2.80 2.36
N SER A 247 4.99 1.90 1.45
CA SER A 247 5.71 0.65 1.21
C SER A 247 5.74 0.43 -0.29
N TYR A 248 6.92 0.42 -0.89
CA TYR A 248 7.11 0.28 -2.34
C TYR A 248 8.49 -0.31 -2.66
N GLY A 249 8.67 -0.65 -3.93
CA GLY A 249 9.97 -1.06 -4.49
C GLY A 249 10.60 -2.28 -3.79
N PRO A 250 11.94 -2.41 -3.88
CA PRO A 250 12.68 -3.55 -3.33
C PRO A 250 12.46 -3.76 -1.83
N ILE A 251 12.30 -2.69 -1.04
CA ILE A 251 12.00 -2.77 0.40
C ILE A 251 10.68 -3.50 0.66
N ARG A 252 9.63 -3.21 -0.12
CA ARG A 252 8.34 -3.92 0.00
C ARG A 252 8.46 -5.39 -0.40
N GLU A 253 9.25 -5.68 -1.42
CA GLU A 253 9.51 -7.07 -1.85
C GLU A 253 10.25 -7.88 -0.78
N ALA A 254 11.28 -7.29 -0.15
CA ALA A 254 11.98 -7.92 0.97
C ALA A 254 11.07 -8.10 2.20
N TRP A 255 10.17 -7.15 2.47
CA TRP A 255 9.16 -7.31 3.53
C TRP A 255 8.18 -8.46 3.22
N ALA A 256 7.76 -8.58 1.96
CA ALA A 256 6.95 -9.70 1.49
C ALA A 256 7.66 -11.04 1.66
N ALA A 257 8.94 -11.12 1.25
CA ALA A 257 9.77 -12.32 1.39
C ALA A 257 9.99 -12.69 2.87
N SER A 258 10.00 -11.70 3.76
CA SER A 258 10.06 -11.89 5.22
C SER A 258 8.73 -12.34 5.83
N GLY A 259 7.67 -12.52 5.05
CA GLY A 259 6.36 -12.96 5.52
C GLY A 259 5.45 -11.82 5.98
N TRP A 260 5.66 -10.61 5.45
CA TRP A 260 4.90 -9.41 5.77
C TRP A 260 4.88 -9.11 7.27
N ALA A 261 3.85 -8.41 7.70
CA ALA A 261 3.65 -8.02 9.08
C ALA A 261 3.56 -9.22 10.07
N PRO A 262 2.95 -10.39 9.72
CA PRO A 262 3.01 -11.59 10.57
C PRO A 262 4.42 -12.20 10.71
N GLY A 263 5.36 -11.80 9.86
CA GLY A 263 6.76 -12.21 9.89
C GLY A 263 7.56 -11.59 11.05
N PRO A 264 8.89 -11.78 11.07
CA PRO A 264 9.75 -11.36 12.18
C PRO A 264 9.89 -9.84 12.29
N LEU A 265 9.60 -9.09 11.23
CA LEU A 265 9.76 -7.63 11.19
C LEU A 265 8.58 -6.88 11.83
N GLY A 266 7.35 -7.36 11.70
CA GLY A 266 6.15 -6.60 12.04
C GLY A 266 5.78 -5.55 10.98
N TYR A 267 5.00 -4.54 11.38
CA TYR A 267 4.62 -3.42 10.49
C TYR A 267 5.73 -2.37 10.34
N PRO A 268 5.75 -1.60 9.23
CA PRO A 268 6.61 -0.43 9.12
C PRO A 268 6.24 0.62 10.18
N VAL A 269 7.26 1.28 10.73
CA VAL A 269 7.11 2.36 11.73
C VAL A 269 7.78 3.67 11.30
N SER A 270 8.30 3.71 10.07
CA SER A 270 8.81 4.90 9.39
C SER A 270 8.42 4.88 7.92
N GLY A 271 8.54 6.03 7.25
CA GLY A 271 8.67 6.06 5.80
C GLY A 271 10.02 5.47 5.35
N ILE A 272 10.23 5.41 4.04
CA ILE A 272 11.52 5.04 3.44
C ILE A 272 12.45 6.26 3.51
N ALA A 273 13.56 6.09 4.22
CA ALA A 273 14.58 7.11 4.38
C ALA A 273 15.75 6.84 3.43
N TRP A 274 16.16 7.85 2.67
CA TRP A 274 17.32 7.81 1.80
C TRP A 274 18.57 8.23 2.58
N LEU A 275 19.59 7.38 2.52
CA LEU A 275 20.91 7.60 3.14
C LEU A 275 21.87 8.27 2.15
N ASP A 276 21.82 7.82 0.90
CA ASP A 276 22.65 8.28 -0.19
C ASP A 276 21.84 8.15 -1.49
N GLU A 277 21.56 9.28 -2.13
CA GLU A 277 20.83 9.30 -3.40
C GLU A 277 21.66 8.78 -4.57
N GLU A 278 22.99 8.96 -4.56
CA GLU A 278 23.88 8.49 -5.64
C GLU A 278 24.08 6.97 -5.59
N ALA A 279 24.07 6.41 -4.38
CA ALA A 279 24.12 4.97 -4.19
C ALA A 279 22.75 4.29 -4.14
N GLU A 280 21.68 5.06 -4.31
CA GLU A 280 20.30 4.62 -4.13
C GLU A 280 20.11 3.83 -2.81
N ALA A 281 20.84 4.25 -1.78
CA ALA A 281 20.87 3.60 -0.49
C ALA A 281 19.69 4.09 0.34
N SER A 282 18.81 3.18 0.74
CA SER A 282 17.62 3.51 1.52
C SER A 282 17.32 2.48 2.58
N TYR A 283 16.52 2.86 3.57
CA TYR A 283 16.03 1.91 4.55
C TYR A 283 14.64 2.28 5.06
N GLN A 284 13.97 1.29 5.63
CA GLN A 284 12.73 1.47 6.36
C GLN A 284 12.80 0.74 7.69
N LEU A 285 12.29 1.39 8.75
CA LEU A 285 12.18 0.80 10.07
C LEU A 285 10.86 0.04 10.20
N TYR A 286 10.92 -1.10 10.87
CA TYR A 286 9.81 -1.97 11.19
C TYR A 286 9.74 -2.17 12.72
N GLU A 287 8.60 -2.61 13.25
CA GLU A 287 8.39 -2.80 14.68
C GLU A 287 9.53 -3.56 15.38
N ASN A 288 10.08 -4.58 14.71
CA ASN A 288 11.12 -5.46 15.26
C ASN A 288 12.36 -5.57 14.36
N GLY A 289 12.52 -4.66 13.40
CA GLY A 289 13.63 -4.75 12.46
C GLY A 289 13.84 -3.54 11.57
N ARG A 290 14.73 -3.70 10.60
CA ARG A 290 15.05 -2.73 9.55
C ARG A 290 15.22 -3.49 8.25
N ILE A 291 14.67 -2.97 7.16
CA ILE A 291 15.03 -3.40 5.81
C ILE A 291 15.86 -2.29 5.19
N MET A 292 16.94 -2.68 4.52
CA MET A 292 17.85 -1.75 3.85
C MET A 292 18.07 -2.20 2.40
N SER A 293 18.06 -1.23 1.49
CA SER A 293 18.32 -1.37 0.06
C SER A 293 19.65 -0.66 -0.24
N TYR A 294 20.54 -1.32 -0.97
CA TYR A 294 21.76 -0.73 -1.50
C TYR A 294 21.97 -1.28 -2.92
N GLU A 295 21.66 -0.49 -3.94
CA GLU A 295 21.59 -0.94 -5.33
C GLU A 295 22.93 -0.84 -6.09
N GLN A 296 24.01 -0.42 -5.42
CA GLN A 296 25.35 -0.52 -5.97
C GLN A 296 25.95 -1.93 -5.75
N ASP A 297 26.85 -2.32 -6.66
CA ASP A 297 27.64 -3.55 -6.58
C ASP A 297 26.81 -4.85 -6.42
N ASP A 298 25.56 -4.86 -6.90
CA ASP A 298 24.62 -5.99 -6.79
C ASP A 298 24.39 -6.47 -5.34
N VAL A 299 24.56 -5.58 -4.35
CA VAL A 299 24.33 -5.91 -2.93
C VAL A 299 22.85 -6.20 -2.69
N GLY A 300 21.96 -5.29 -3.12
CA GLY A 300 20.52 -5.49 -3.09
C GLY A 300 19.85 -5.10 -1.77
N THR A 301 18.73 -5.75 -1.46
CA THR A 301 17.85 -5.40 -0.33
C THR A 301 17.75 -6.51 0.69
N HIS A 302 18.01 -6.19 1.95
CA HIS A 302 18.07 -7.17 3.04
C HIS A 302 17.33 -6.77 4.31
N ALA A 303 16.75 -7.76 4.97
CA ALA A 303 16.10 -7.60 6.26
C ALA A 303 17.02 -7.95 7.44
N MET A 304 16.96 -7.13 8.49
CA MET A 304 17.70 -7.32 9.73
C MET A 304 16.74 -7.21 10.91
N TYR A 305 16.84 -8.16 11.84
CA TYR A 305 16.00 -8.19 13.05
C TYR A 305 16.69 -8.94 14.19
N GLY A 306 16.15 -8.76 15.40
CA GLY A 306 16.63 -9.47 16.59
C GLY A 306 18.07 -9.13 16.99
N PRO A 307 18.81 -10.07 17.60
CA PRO A 307 20.14 -9.80 18.15
C PRO A 307 21.18 -9.34 17.12
N ILE A 308 21.10 -9.82 15.87
CA ILE A 308 22.02 -9.40 14.81
C ILE A 308 21.86 -7.91 14.50
N LEU A 309 20.62 -7.43 14.38
CA LEU A 309 20.35 -5.99 14.19
C LEU A 309 20.84 -5.18 15.41
N ALA A 310 20.64 -5.67 16.62
CA ALA A 310 21.10 -4.99 17.84
C ALA A 310 22.62 -4.88 17.91
N GLU A 311 23.35 -5.89 17.44
CA GLU A 311 24.81 -5.86 17.41
C GLU A 311 25.33 -4.95 16.28
N TRP A 312 24.73 -5.02 15.09
CA TRP A 312 25.09 -4.13 13.98
C TRP A 312 24.80 -2.65 14.30
N SER A 313 23.69 -2.36 14.99
CA SER A 313 23.38 -1.00 15.44
C SER A 313 24.38 -0.45 16.44
N ALA A 314 24.85 -1.28 17.38
CA ALA A 314 25.89 -0.92 18.34
C ALA A 314 27.24 -0.59 17.65
N ARG A 315 27.41 -1.04 16.41
CA ARG A 315 28.61 -0.85 15.59
C ARG A 315 28.47 0.23 14.53
N ASN A 316 27.54 1.18 14.74
CA ASN A 316 27.30 2.31 13.83
C ASN A 316 26.75 1.90 12.45
N TYR A 317 26.04 0.77 12.39
CA TYR A 317 25.35 0.27 11.20
C TYR A 317 26.23 0.24 9.94
N GLU A 318 25.73 0.76 8.81
CA GLU A 318 26.38 0.83 7.50
C GLU A 318 27.66 1.69 7.49
N HIS A 319 27.83 2.57 8.48
CA HIS A 319 29.02 3.38 8.65
C HIS A 319 30.11 2.68 9.49
N GLY A 320 29.81 1.51 10.05
CA GLY A 320 30.75 0.66 10.77
C GLY A 320 31.61 -0.19 9.84
N ILE A 321 32.53 -0.96 10.44
CA ILE A 321 33.45 -1.84 9.70
C ILE A 321 32.73 -2.93 8.87
N LEU A 322 31.51 -3.30 9.26
CA LEU A 322 30.72 -4.31 8.56
C LEU A 322 30.12 -3.75 7.26
N GLY A 323 29.81 -2.46 7.18
CA GLY A 323 29.12 -1.88 6.04
C GLY A 323 27.68 -2.39 5.89
N TYR A 324 27.23 -2.47 4.64
CA TYR A 324 25.88 -2.90 4.28
C TYR A 324 25.72 -4.43 4.39
N PRO A 325 24.52 -4.92 4.77
CA PRO A 325 24.19 -6.34 4.70
C PRO A 325 24.25 -6.83 3.24
N THR A 326 24.63 -8.08 3.02
CA THR A 326 24.72 -8.72 1.69
C THR A 326 23.97 -10.05 1.62
N SER A 327 23.26 -10.41 2.71
CA SER A 327 22.44 -11.61 2.78
C SER A 327 21.27 -11.41 3.75
N GLU A 328 20.29 -12.30 3.66
CA GLU A 328 19.34 -12.51 4.76
C GLU A 328 20.00 -13.20 5.97
N VAL A 329 19.27 -13.29 7.09
CA VAL A 329 19.68 -14.13 8.22
C VAL A 329 19.52 -15.61 7.83
N ASN A 330 20.66 -16.28 7.63
CA ASN A 330 20.74 -17.66 7.18
C ASN A 330 20.91 -18.64 8.34
N TRP A 331 20.32 -19.82 8.22
CA TRP A 331 20.46 -20.91 9.20
C TRP A 331 21.71 -21.76 8.92
N GLN A 332 22.34 -22.21 10.00
CA GLN A 332 23.52 -23.05 10.00
C GLN A 332 23.36 -24.23 10.97
N TYR A 333 24.36 -25.13 10.95
CA TYR A 333 24.36 -26.33 11.78
C TYR A 333 24.27 -26.01 13.28
N ARG A 334 23.69 -26.94 14.07
CA ARG A 334 23.51 -26.83 15.53
C ARG A 334 22.73 -25.60 16.02
N GLY A 335 21.93 -24.98 15.15
CA GLY A 335 21.06 -23.85 15.52
C GLY A 335 21.75 -22.49 15.46
N TRP A 336 22.98 -22.43 14.94
CA TRP A 336 23.64 -21.18 14.60
C TRP A 336 22.91 -20.49 13.45
N ARG A 337 22.98 -19.17 13.42
CA ARG A 337 22.54 -18.34 12.30
C ARG A 337 23.62 -17.32 11.99
N TYR A 338 23.61 -16.76 10.80
CA TYR A 338 24.53 -15.70 10.44
C TYR A 338 23.91 -14.77 9.41
N GLN A 339 24.45 -13.57 9.31
CA GLN A 339 24.16 -12.64 8.23
C GLN A 339 25.49 -12.08 7.72
N ASP A 340 25.68 -12.11 6.41
CA ASP A 340 26.83 -11.52 5.76
C ASP A 340 26.62 -10.02 5.55
N PHE A 341 27.74 -9.32 5.59
CA PHE A 341 27.89 -7.89 5.33
C PHE A 341 29.11 -7.70 4.44
N MET A 342 29.23 -6.55 3.77
CA MET A 342 30.37 -6.26 2.89
C MET A 342 31.73 -6.46 3.60
N GLY A 343 31.82 -6.12 4.88
CA GLY A 343 33.03 -6.24 5.70
C GLY A 343 33.17 -7.54 6.51
N GLY A 344 32.24 -8.50 6.40
CA GLY A 344 32.32 -9.78 7.13
C GLY A 344 30.95 -10.38 7.45
N ALA A 345 30.77 -10.92 8.66
CA ALA A 345 29.48 -11.42 9.14
C ALA A 345 29.32 -11.25 10.64
N LEU A 346 28.05 -11.29 11.05
CA LEU A 346 27.65 -11.52 12.43
C LEU A 346 27.04 -12.92 12.54
N LEU A 347 27.48 -13.69 13.52
CA LEU A 347 26.99 -15.03 13.82
C LEU A 347 26.20 -15.01 15.11
N LEU A 348 24.95 -15.48 15.06
CA LEU A 348 24.08 -15.66 16.19
C LEU A 348 24.14 -17.11 16.67
N SER A 349 24.59 -17.30 17.90
CA SER A 349 24.65 -18.59 18.55
C SER A 349 23.26 -19.08 19.01
N PRO A 350 23.10 -20.39 19.26
CA PRO A 350 21.84 -20.95 19.78
C PRO A 350 21.42 -20.38 21.15
N ASN A 351 22.37 -19.84 21.93
CA ASN A 351 22.09 -19.22 23.22
C ASN A 351 21.83 -17.71 23.13
N GLY A 352 21.77 -17.14 21.92
CA GLY A 352 21.40 -15.74 21.69
C GLY A 352 22.55 -14.74 21.73
N GLN A 353 23.80 -15.20 21.76
CA GLN A 353 24.99 -14.34 21.70
C GLN A 353 25.37 -14.07 20.24
N VAL A 354 25.87 -12.87 19.95
CA VAL A 354 26.36 -12.51 18.62
C VAL A 354 27.87 -12.41 18.65
N TYR A 355 28.51 -13.05 17.68
CA TYR A 355 29.96 -13.04 17.50
C TYR A 355 30.32 -12.54 16.11
N GLU A 356 31.39 -11.78 16.03
CA GLU A 356 31.88 -11.28 14.75
C GLU A 356 32.72 -12.31 14.00
N SER A 357 32.67 -12.22 12.68
CA SER A 357 33.60 -12.91 11.78
C SER A 357 34.00 -11.95 10.68
N ILE A 358 35.14 -11.29 10.90
CA ILE A 358 35.65 -10.18 10.07
C ILE A 358 37.15 -10.38 9.77
N GLY A 359 37.63 -9.70 8.73
CA GLY A 359 39.05 -9.57 8.40
C GLY A 359 39.82 -10.89 8.27
N ASP A 360 41.10 -10.85 8.62
CA ASP A 360 42.02 -12.00 8.47
C ASP A 360 41.63 -13.19 9.37
N SER A 361 40.99 -12.91 10.51
CA SER A 361 40.45 -13.96 11.40
C SER A 361 39.36 -14.78 10.71
N ARG A 362 38.45 -14.13 9.96
CA ARG A 362 37.46 -14.82 9.11
C ARG A 362 38.14 -15.66 8.04
N MET A 363 39.16 -15.12 7.36
CA MET A 363 39.88 -15.86 6.32
C MET A 363 40.61 -17.09 6.89
N ALA A 364 41.20 -16.99 8.08
CA ALA A 364 41.79 -18.16 8.74
C ALA A 364 40.72 -19.19 9.16
N TRP A 365 39.53 -18.75 9.59
CA TRP A 365 38.42 -19.66 9.90
C TRP A 365 37.93 -20.39 8.64
N GLU A 366 37.86 -19.70 7.50
CA GLU A 366 37.60 -20.30 6.19
C GLU A 366 38.63 -21.37 5.85
N ARG A 367 39.94 -21.06 5.96
CA ARG A 367 41.02 -22.03 5.71
C ARG A 367 40.93 -23.26 6.61
N SER A 368 40.38 -23.11 7.82
CA SER A 368 40.14 -24.23 8.74
C SER A 368 38.90 -25.07 8.41
N GLY A 369 38.03 -24.62 7.50
CA GLY A 369 36.80 -25.31 7.12
C GLY A 369 35.54 -24.82 7.83
N TRP A 370 35.52 -23.55 8.28
CA TRP A 370 34.37 -22.90 8.92
C TRP A 370 33.87 -23.64 10.18
N GLY A 371 32.59 -23.47 10.54
CA GLY A 371 31.99 -24.06 11.74
C GLY A 371 31.89 -25.58 11.76
N ASN A 372 32.08 -26.23 10.61
CA ASN A 372 32.18 -27.69 10.52
C ASN A 372 33.64 -28.19 10.58
N GLY A 373 34.60 -27.26 10.57
CA GLY A 373 36.02 -27.53 10.72
C GLY A 373 36.43 -27.83 12.16
N PRO A 374 37.73 -28.03 12.41
CA PRO A 374 38.26 -28.46 13.70
C PRO A 374 38.22 -27.38 14.78
N LEU A 375 37.90 -26.13 14.43
CA LEU A 375 37.70 -25.04 15.38
C LEU A 375 36.27 -24.98 15.93
N GLY A 376 35.27 -25.40 15.13
CA GLY A 376 33.86 -25.13 15.40
C GLY A 376 33.51 -23.66 15.21
N TYR A 377 32.50 -23.18 15.93
CA TYR A 377 32.02 -21.79 15.85
C TYR A 377 32.77 -20.85 16.82
N PRO A 378 32.79 -19.52 16.56
CA PRO A 378 33.39 -18.56 17.48
C PRO A 378 32.66 -18.53 18.83
N THR A 379 33.41 -18.27 19.89
CA THR A 379 32.90 -18.13 21.28
C THR A 379 33.30 -16.79 21.91
N SER A 380 34.06 -15.97 21.19
CA SER A 380 34.37 -14.59 21.53
C SER A 380 34.36 -13.70 20.28
N ASN A 381 34.30 -12.38 20.48
CA ASN A 381 34.80 -11.43 19.48
C ASN A 381 36.34 -11.42 19.48
N VAL A 382 36.95 -10.65 18.59
CA VAL A 382 38.40 -10.46 18.57
C VAL A 382 38.83 -9.75 19.85
N ILE A 383 39.90 -10.26 20.47
CA ILE A 383 40.50 -9.74 21.68
C ILE A 383 41.90 -9.22 21.32
N GLU A 384 42.07 -7.91 21.40
CA GLU A 384 43.33 -7.23 21.16
C GLU A 384 44.30 -7.41 22.34
N LEU A 385 45.58 -7.63 22.02
CA LEU A 385 46.70 -7.70 22.97
C LEU A 385 47.49 -6.38 22.95
N SER A 386 48.29 -6.16 23.99
CA SER A 386 49.02 -4.90 24.18
C SER A 386 50.14 -4.65 23.16
N ASP A 387 50.56 -5.68 22.43
CA ASP A 387 51.66 -5.67 21.46
C ASP A 387 51.15 -5.74 20.01
N ALA A 388 49.91 -5.30 19.76
CA ALA A 388 49.25 -5.29 18.45
C ALA A 388 48.95 -6.68 17.87
N ALA A 389 49.17 -7.75 18.63
CA ALA A 389 48.59 -9.05 18.33
C ALA A 389 47.11 -9.09 18.74
N SER A 390 46.36 -10.06 18.23
CA SER A 390 44.98 -10.30 18.64
C SER A 390 44.63 -11.77 18.57
N TYR A 391 43.54 -12.18 19.22
CA TYR A 391 43.02 -13.53 19.05
C TYR A 391 41.51 -13.60 19.15
N GLN A 392 40.93 -14.64 18.56
CA GLN A 392 39.54 -14.99 18.71
C GLN A 392 39.40 -16.44 19.15
N LEU A 393 38.52 -16.69 20.11
CA LEU A 393 38.24 -18.03 20.64
C LEU A 393 37.16 -18.72 19.83
N TYR A 394 37.31 -20.03 19.64
CA TYR A 394 36.39 -20.92 18.97
C TYR A 394 36.08 -22.12 19.89
N GLU A 395 35.05 -22.90 19.57
CA GLU A 395 34.59 -24.02 20.42
C GLU A 395 35.72 -24.98 20.84
N THR A 396 36.65 -25.28 19.93
CA THR A 396 37.74 -26.26 20.15
C THR A 396 39.12 -25.74 19.77
N GLY A 397 39.25 -24.43 19.53
CA GLY A 397 40.50 -23.82 19.12
C GLY A 397 40.52 -22.31 19.25
N ARG A 398 41.52 -21.68 18.66
CA ARG A 398 41.60 -20.23 18.56
C ARG A 398 42.30 -19.81 17.28
N ILE A 399 41.99 -18.61 16.83
CA ILE A 399 42.70 -17.93 15.74
C ILE A 399 43.48 -16.78 16.35
N MET A 400 44.71 -16.57 15.91
CA MET A 400 45.59 -15.54 16.44
C MET A 400 46.26 -14.78 15.31
N THR A 401 46.28 -13.46 15.44
CA THR A 401 47.05 -12.55 14.61
C THR A 401 48.29 -12.10 15.39
N ASN A 402 49.47 -12.30 14.82
CA ASN A 402 50.74 -11.91 15.45
C ASN A 402 50.99 -10.39 15.28
N PRO A 403 52.01 -9.80 15.94
CA PRO A 403 52.32 -8.37 15.79
C PRO A 403 52.74 -7.94 14.37
N ALA A 404 53.09 -8.88 13.49
CA ALA A 404 53.37 -8.61 12.09
C ALA A 404 52.10 -8.54 11.22
N GLY A 405 50.93 -8.92 11.77
CA GLY A 405 49.65 -8.98 11.07
C GLY A 405 49.33 -10.35 10.46
N ASP A 406 50.20 -11.35 10.61
CA ASP A 406 49.93 -12.69 10.07
C ASP A 406 48.96 -13.43 10.99
N THR A 407 47.96 -14.08 10.39
CA THR A 407 46.86 -14.73 11.11
C THR A 407 46.83 -16.23 10.90
N PHE A 408 46.84 -16.99 12.01
CA PHE A 408 46.92 -18.45 12.03
C PHE A 408 45.93 -19.10 12.99
N PHE A 409 45.44 -20.29 12.64
CA PHE A 409 44.57 -21.08 13.53
C PHE A 409 45.31 -22.18 14.29
N MET A 410 44.81 -22.50 15.48
CA MET A 410 45.35 -23.50 16.41
C MET A 410 44.22 -24.32 17.04
N TYR A 411 44.41 -25.63 17.15
CA TYR A 411 43.46 -26.54 17.81
C TYR A 411 44.11 -27.81 18.34
N GLY A 412 43.33 -28.58 19.10
CA GLY A 412 43.70 -29.92 19.55
C GLY A 412 44.98 -29.95 20.40
N LYS A 413 45.76 -31.03 20.26
CA LYS A 413 46.93 -31.29 21.11
C LYS A 413 48.05 -30.27 20.98
N LEU A 414 48.21 -29.66 19.81
CA LEU A 414 49.22 -28.62 19.61
C LEU A 414 48.85 -27.36 20.40
N LEU A 415 47.58 -26.97 20.38
CA LEU A 415 47.07 -25.87 21.21
C LEU A 415 47.24 -26.17 22.70
N ASP A 416 46.84 -27.37 23.17
CA ASP A 416 47.02 -27.78 24.57
C ASP A 416 48.49 -27.63 25.03
N ALA A 417 49.44 -28.04 24.19
CA ALA A 417 50.87 -28.00 24.49
C ALA A 417 51.46 -26.58 24.46
N TRP A 418 50.95 -25.70 23.60
CA TRP A 418 51.35 -24.30 23.54
C TRP A 418 50.76 -23.50 24.72
N VAL A 419 49.50 -23.76 25.08
CA VAL A 419 48.84 -23.24 26.29
C VAL A 419 49.65 -23.60 27.55
N ALA A 420 50.10 -24.86 27.66
CA ALA A 420 50.91 -25.32 28.78
C ALA A 420 52.29 -24.62 28.89
N GLN A 421 52.71 -23.92 27.84
CA GLN A 421 53.96 -23.17 27.78
C GLN A 421 53.77 -21.66 27.95
N ASP A 422 52.62 -21.21 28.46
CA ASP A 422 52.25 -19.79 28.63
C ASP A 422 52.05 -19.03 27.31
N TYR A 423 51.48 -19.74 26.31
CA TYR A 423 51.02 -19.14 25.05
C TYR A 423 52.12 -18.36 24.33
N GLU A 424 51.78 -17.18 23.77
CA GLU A 424 52.69 -16.29 23.05
C GLU A 424 53.80 -15.70 23.93
N ARG A 425 53.63 -15.72 25.25
CA ARG A 425 54.65 -15.27 26.22
C ARG A 425 55.67 -16.36 26.53
N GLY A 426 55.38 -17.58 26.10
CA GLY A 426 56.21 -18.76 26.27
C GLY A 426 57.45 -18.77 25.38
N SER A 427 58.27 -19.82 25.57
CA SER A 427 59.50 -20.02 24.77
C SER A 427 59.26 -20.32 23.27
N LEU A 428 58.01 -20.52 22.87
CA LEU A 428 57.62 -20.72 21.46
C LEU A 428 57.26 -19.40 20.77
N GLY A 429 56.79 -18.39 21.49
CA GLY A 429 56.29 -17.15 20.88
C GLY A 429 54.99 -17.37 20.10
N TYR A 430 54.77 -16.50 19.12
CA TYR A 430 53.59 -16.52 18.25
C TYR A 430 53.63 -17.66 17.22
N PRO A 431 52.46 -18.19 16.79
CA PRO A 431 52.41 -19.09 15.65
C PRO A 431 52.85 -18.38 14.37
N THR A 432 53.49 -19.12 13.47
CA THR A 432 53.96 -18.66 12.15
C THR A 432 53.43 -19.52 11.00
N SER A 433 52.62 -20.53 11.32
CA SER A 433 51.89 -21.35 10.36
C SER A 433 50.52 -21.75 10.91
N ASP A 434 49.61 -22.13 10.00
CA ASP A 434 48.41 -22.88 10.38
C ASP A 434 48.80 -24.30 10.85
N VAL A 435 47.92 -24.93 11.64
CA VAL A 435 48.05 -26.37 11.96
C VAL A 435 47.84 -27.18 10.69
N THR A 436 48.81 -28.04 10.38
CA THR A 436 48.75 -28.99 9.26
C THR A 436 48.73 -30.41 9.80
N CYS A 437 47.81 -31.26 9.32
CA CYS A 437 47.69 -32.64 9.76
C CYS A 437 47.69 -33.59 8.58
N ASP A 438 48.41 -34.71 8.73
CA ASP A 438 48.41 -35.82 7.80
C ASP A 438 48.39 -37.17 8.56
N ALA A 439 48.65 -38.28 7.86
CA ALA A 439 48.66 -39.61 8.46
C ALA A 439 49.78 -39.81 9.51
N SER A 440 50.81 -38.98 9.49
CA SER A 440 51.96 -39.03 10.40
C SER A 440 51.80 -38.17 11.66
N GLY A 441 50.77 -37.33 11.70
CA GLY A 441 50.48 -36.47 12.85
C GLY A 441 50.09 -35.05 12.43
N CYS A 442 50.18 -34.13 13.38
CA CYS A 442 49.93 -32.71 13.16
C CYS A 442 51.17 -31.88 13.50
N THR A 443 51.40 -30.82 12.74
CA THR A 443 52.53 -29.90 12.91
C THR A 443 52.10 -28.44 12.88
N GLN A 444 52.79 -27.62 13.66
CA GLN A 444 52.65 -26.16 13.63
C GLN A 444 53.96 -25.46 13.99
N ASP A 445 54.29 -24.45 13.20
CA ASP A 445 55.48 -23.62 13.41
C ASP A 445 55.16 -22.41 14.29
N PHE A 446 56.15 -22.05 15.11
CA PHE A 446 56.15 -20.87 15.96
C PHE A 446 57.50 -20.15 15.81
N GLU A 447 57.58 -18.90 16.27
CA GLU A 447 58.82 -18.11 16.24
C GLU A 447 60.01 -18.83 16.90
N GLY A 448 59.76 -19.57 17.97
CA GLY A 448 60.74 -20.28 18.78
C GLY A 448 60.83 -21.79 18.56
N GLY A 449 60.33 -22.30 17.42
CA GLY A 449 60.43 -23.70 17.00
C GLY A 449 59.10 -24.33 16.55
N THR A 450 59.11 -25.63 16.26
CA THR A 450 57.93 -26.36 15.73
C THR A 450 57.35 -27.31 16.78
N LEU A 451 56.02 -27.32 16.95
CA LEU A 451 55.34 -28.38 17.69
C LEU A 451 54.88 -29.49 16.74
N VAL A 452 55.13 -30.75 17.13
CA VAL A 452 54.72 -31.95 16.38
C VAL A 452 53.94 -32.87 17.31
N ALA A 453 52.70 -33.18 16.95
CA ALA A 453 51.85 -34.16 17.61
C ALA A 453 51.86 -35.45 16.78
N ASP A 454 52.27 -36.57 17.37
CA ASP A 454 52.20 -37.89 16.72
C ASP A 454 50.73 -38.41 16.66
N PRO A 455 50.45 -39.51 15.93
CA PRO A 455 49.10 -40.07 15.85
C PRO A 455 48.56 -40.61 17.18
N ALA A 456 49.42 -40.82 18.18
CA ALA A 456 49.05 -41.17 19.55
C ALA A 456 48.74 -39.95 20.42
N GLY A 457 48.94 -38.73 19.89
CA GLY A 457 48.70 -37.46 20.57
C GLY A 457 49.86 -36.97 21.45
N ASN A 458 51.05 -37.58 21.36
CA ASN A 458 52.23 -37.09 22.07
C ASN A 458 52.79 -35.88 21.33
N VAL A 459 52.98 -34.78 22.06
CA VAL A 459 53.50 -33.53 21.49
C VAL A 459 54.97 -33.35 21.86
N THR A 460 55.79 -33.03 20.86
CA THR A 460 57.21 -32.70 21.04
C THR A 460 57.53 -31.36 20.41
N LYS A 461 58.40 -30.57 21.06
CA LYS A 461 59.00 -29.37 20.48
C LYS A 461 60.26 -29.75 19.70
N ARG A 462 60.36 -29.31 18.46
CA ARG A 462 61.55 -29.39 17.62
C ARG A 462 62.20 -27.99 17.50
N PRO A 463 63.54 -27.92 17.38
CA PRO A 463 64.26 -26.67 17.18
C PRO A 463 63.79 -25.93 15.93
#